data_AF-A0AAR5PSD0-F1
#
_entry.id   AF-A0AAR5PSD0-F1
#
_cell.length_a   1.000
_cell.length_b   1.000
_cell.length_c   1.000
_cell.angle_alpha   90.00
_cell.angle_beta   90.00
_cell.angle_gamma   90.00
#
_symmetry.space_group_name_H-M   'P 1'
#
loop_
_entity.id
_entity.type
_entity.pdbx_description
1 polymer ?
#
loop_
_entity_poly.entity_id
_entity_poly.type
_entity_poly.pdbx_seq_one_letter_code
_entity_poly.pdbx_strand_id
1 'polypeptide(L)'
;MEARWSIRQLLLQAFGVLCSLDKTVISIMLTSVLPSELARDMLSNPRNIPKLNYSSLLLTMVFSMGEPMPVTSQDYLGQDFLRFVLDNIEAPPDTDLDEQIPDLFLNLLISFNLQFDEETLNPLLVALDERQSAKAFSEKILLLLNREEDPIRIFDHEPAPPHSLLKLFKDLFSRRSTSQLFYTNDSKVLIDIIVRNIADLSPGDQRRHDYLELCRRVLRNTNYHEHRHRSEDILKCFTRIFCEESALSKRDQYLLKEIFAEFPQYFK
;
A
#
# COMPACT_ATOMS: atom_id res chain seq x y z
N MET A 1 -9.64 -24.52 21.50
CA MET A 1 -9.84 -23.11 21.12
C MET A 1 -11.24 -22.68 21.50
N GLU A 2 -11.42 -21.45 21.98
CA GLU A 2 -12.73 -20.86 22.25
C GLU A 2 -13.56 -20.80 20.96
N ALA A 3 -14.81 -21.23 20.98
CA ALA A 3 -15.67 -21.32 19.79
C ALA A 3 -16.81 -20.27 19.79
N ARG A 4 -17.12 -19.71 20.96
CA ARG A 4 -18.23 -18.76 21.12
C ARG A 4 -17.83 -17.40 20.57
N TRP A 5 -18.58 -16.93 19.57
CA TRP A 5 -18.32 -15.66 18.91
C TRP A 5 -18.34 -14.47 19.88
N SER A 6 -19.28 -14.43 20.82
CA SER A 6 -19.37 -13.35 21.82
C SER A 6 -18.08 -13.18 22.64
N ILE A 7 -17.38 -14.27 22.96
CA ILE A 7 -16.11 -14.22 23.69
C ILE A 7 -14.97 -13.87 22.74
N ARG A 8 -14.93 -14.47 21.53
CA ARG A 8 -13.92 -14.14 20.52
C ARG A 8 -13.94 -12.66 20.17
N GLN A 9 -15.11 -12.07 19.98
CA GLN A 9 -15.25 -10.65 19.69
C GLN A 9 -14.60 -9.79 20.78
N LEU A 10 -14.85 -10.10 22.06
CA LEU A 10 -14.21 -9.39 23.19
C LEU A 10 -12.69 -9.59 23.20
N LEU A 11 -12.20 -10.79 22.85
CA LEU A 11 -10.77 -11.06 22.73
C LEU A 11 -10.12 -10.23 21.61
N LEU A 12 -10.76 -10.14 20.43
CA LEU A 12 -10.25 -9.33 19.32
C LEU A 12 -10.17 -7.85 19.70
N GLN A 13 -11.18 -7.33 20.39
CA GLN A 13 -11.17 -5.97 20.92
C GLN A 13 -10.05 -5.77 21.95
N ALA A 14 -9.87 -6.71 22.88
CA ALA A 14 -8.78 -6.66 23.85
C ALA A 14 -7.41 -6.68 23.17
N PHE A 15 -7.23 -7.50 22.13
CA PHE A 15 -6.00 -7.52 21.34
C PHE A 15 -5.76 -6.20 20.60
N GLY A 16 -6.80 -5.59 20.01
CA GLY A 16 -6.68 -4.27 19.39
C GLY A 16 -6.23 -3.19 20.39
N VAL A 17 -6.77 -3.22 21.61
CA VAL A 17 -6.31 -2.33 22.69
C VAL A 17 -4.86 -2.62 23.05
N LEU A 18 -4.46 -3.89 23.17
CA LEU A 18 -3.07 -4.25 23.46
C LEU A 18 -2.09 -3.76 22.37
N CYS A 19 -2.48 -3.80 21.09
CA CYS A 19 -1.67 -3.25 19.99
C CYS A 19 -1.40 -1.75 20.16
N SER A 20 -2.32 -1.00 20.79
CA SER A 20 -2.13 0.43 21.04
C SER A 20 -1.11 0.73 22.15
N LEU A 21 -0.77 -0.24 23.00
CA LEU A 21 0.06 -0.01 24.18
C LEU A 21 1.55 0.00 23.85
N ASP A 22 2.03 -0.96 23.07
CA ASP A 22 3.46 -1.12 22.77
C ASP A 22 3.67 -1.94 21.49
N LYS A 23 4.62 -1.52 20.65
CA LYS A 23 4.97 -2.24 19.42
C LYS A 23 5.40 -3.69 19.67
N THR A 24 5.99 -3.99 20.83
CA THR A 24 6.44 -5.35 21.19
C THR A 24 5.25 -6.30 21.22
N VAL A 25 4.07 -5.82 21.60
CA VAL A 25 2.83 -6.59 21.53
C VAL A 25 2.49 -6.94 20.09
N ILE A 26 2.62 -5.96 19.17
CA ILE A 26 2.39 -6.18 17.74
C ILE A 26 3.35 -7.24 17.20
N SER A 27 4.64 -7.15 17.51
CA SER A 27 5.65 -8.15 17.11
C SER A 27 5.34 -9.55 17.66
N ILE A 28 4.92 -9.64 18.94
CA ILE A 28 4.52 -10.90 19.55
C ILE A 28 3.28 -11.48 18.85
N MET A 29 2.29 -10.65 18.53
CA MET A 29 1.08 -11.09 17.84
C MET A 29 1.39 -11.56 16.41
N LEU A 30 2.21 -10.80 15.67
CA LEU A 30 2.65 -11.13 14.32
C LEU A 30 3.36 -12.48 14.25
N THR A 31 4.23 -12.76 15.23
CA THR A 31 5.01 -14.00 15.29
C THR A 31 4.26 -15.18 15.90
N SER A 32 3.08 -14.94 16.46
CA SER A 32 2.22 -15.97 17.03
C SER A 32 1.38 -16.69 15.96
N VAL A 33 0.55 -17.64 16.40
CA VAL A 33 -0.41 -18.36 15.54
C VAL A 33 -1.63 -17.48 15.19
N LEU A 34 -1.77 -16.30 15.81
CA LEU A 34 -2.94 -15.43 15.67
C LEU A 34 -3.22 -15.02 14.21
N PRO A 35 -2.26 -14.53 13.39
CA PRO A 35 -2.57 -14.09 12.03
C PRO A 35 -3.15 -15.22 11.17
N SER A 36 -2.58 -16.42 11.27
CA SER A 36 -3.04 -17.61 10.55
C SER A 36 -4.44 -18.05 10.97
N GLU A 37 -4.76 -17.95 12.27
CA GLU A 37 -6.09 -18.25 12.80
C GLU A 37 -7.15 -17.26 12.33
N LEU A 38 -6.82 -15.96 12.29
CA LEU A 38 -7.71 -14.93 11.76
C LEU A 38 -7.98 -15.13 10.28
N ALA A 39 -6.93 -15.36 9.48
CA ALA A 39 -7.06 -15.64 8.05
C ALA A 39 -7.96 -16.88 7.80
N ARG A 40 -7.74 -17.96 8.55
CA ARG A 40 -8.58 -19.17 8.45
C ARG A 40 -10.03 -18.91 8.84
N ASP A 41 -10.30 -18.16 9.92
CA ASP A 41 -11.67 -17.86 10.34
C ASP A 41 -12.39 -16.96 9.32
N MET A 42 -11.68 -16.01 8.70
CA MET A 42 -12.21 -15.18 7.61
C MET A 42 -12.60 -16.02 6.40
N LEU A 43 -11.70 -16.88 5.92
CA LEU A 43 -11.96 -17.80 4.79
C LEU A 43 -13.12 -18.76 5.07
N SER A 44 -13.26 -19.20 6.32
CA SER A 44 -14.33 -20.13 6.72
C SER A 44 -15.69 -19.44 6.90
N ASN A 45 -15.73 -18.12 7.08
CA ASN A 45 -16.94 -17.35 7.36
C ASN A 45 -17.06 -16.11 6.45
N PRO A 46 -17.04 -16.26 5.11
CA PRO A 46 -16.91 -15.14 4.16
C PRO A 46 -18.12 -14.21 4.08
N ARG A 47 -19.26 -14.58 4.70
CA ARG A 47 -20.49 -13.77 4.73
C ARG A 47 -20.80 -13.20 6.12
N ASN A 48 -19.92 -13.42 7.10
CA ASN A 48 -20.12 -12.94 8.46
C ASN A 48 -19.42 -11.58 8.62
N ILE A 49 -20.13 -10.49 8.33
CA ILE A 49 -19.58 -9.13 8.32
C ILE A 49 -18.90 -8.76 9.64
N PRO A 50 -19.51 -8.97 10.83
CA PRO A 50 -18.83 -8.68 12.09
C PRO A 50 -17.51 -9.43 12.24
N LYS A 51 -17.45 -10.72 11.87
CA LYS A 51 -16.21 -11.50 11.91
C LYS A 51 -15.16 -10.95 10.96
N LEU A 52 -15.53 -10.68 9.72
CA LEU A 52 -14.61 -10.13 8.73
C LEU A 52 -14.07 -8.78 9.17
N ASN A 53 -14.93 -7.93 9.75
CA ASN A 53 -14.55 -6.61 10.23
C ASN A 53 -13.50 -6.70 11.36
N TYR A 54 -13.83 -7.37 12.47
CA TYR A 54 -12.89 -7.43 13.60
C TYR A 54 -11.59 -8.17 13.25
N SER A 55 -11.65 -9.24 12.45
CA SER A 55 -10.47 -9.99 12.05
C SER A 55 -9.57 -9.22 11.09
N SER A 56 -10.14 -8.56 10.07
CA SER A 56 -9.36 -7.73 9.15
C SER A 56 -8.75 -6.53 9.87
N LEU A 57 -9.51 -5.83 10.71
CA LEU A 57 -9.01 -4.72 11.51
C LEU A 57 -7.83 -5.12 12.39
N LEU A 58 -7.92 -6.25 13.09
CA LEU A 58 -6.84 -6.74 13.93
C LEU A 58 -5.61 -7.15 13.10
N LEU A 59 -5.79 -7.81 11.96
CA LEU A 59 -4.69 -8.10 11.04
C LEU A 59 -4.03 -6.81 10.52
N THR A 60 -4.81 -5.79 10.17
CA THR A 60 -4.29 -4.47 9.78
C THR A 60 -3.43 -3.86 10.89
N MET A 61 -3.90 -3.91 12.14
CA MET A 61 -3.13 -3.44 13.29
C MET A 61 -1.83 -4.24 13.46
N VAL A 62 -1.88 -5.56 13.30
CA VAL A 62 -0.71 -6.44 13.44
C VAL A 62 0.33 -6.20 12.34
N PHE A 63 -0.09 -5.93 11.11
CA PHE A 63 0.82 -5.63 9.99
C PHE A 63 1.25 -4.16 9.93
N SER A 64 0.68 -3.27 10.75
CA SER A 64 0.92 -1.82 10.67
C SER A 64 2.38 -1.40 10.85
N MET A 65 3.19 -2.20 11.55
CA MET A 65 4.61 -1.90 11.77
C MET A 65 5.53 -2.35 10.61
N GLY A 66 5.01 -3.08 9.63
CA GLY A 66 5.79 -3.54 8.47
C GLY A 66 6.88 -4.57 8.80
N GLU A 67 6.80 -5.24 9.95
CA GLU A 67 7.74 -6.31 10.31
C GLU A 67 7.45 -7.58 9.48
N PRO A 68 8.47 -8.32 9.02
CA PRO A 68 8.25 -9.51 8.21
C PRO A 68 7.63 -10.65 9.03
N MET A 69 6.53 -11.23 8.54
CA MET A 69 5.93 -12.40 9.20
C MET A 69 6.82 -13.66 9.11
N PRO A 70 6.66 -14.61 10.05
CA PRO A 70 7.28 -15.93 9.94
C PRO A 70 6.85 -16.68 8.67
N VAL A 71 7.75 -17.45 8.09
CA VAL A 71 7.49 -18.26 6.88
C VAL A 71 6.31 -19.21 7.06
N THR A 72 6.13 -19.77 8.26
CA THR A 72 4.99 -20.67 8.57
C THR A 72 3.62 -19.99 8.44
N SER A 73 3.56 -18.68 8.61
CA SER A 73 2.32 -17.91 8.46
C SER A 73 2.02 -17.61 6.99
N GLN A 74 3.03 -17.61 6.11
CA GLN A 74 2.86 -17.36 4.68
C GLN A 74 2.02 -18.44 3.98
N ASP A 75 2.02 -19.68 4.51
CA ASP A 75 1.17 -20.76 3.98
C ASP A 75 -0.33 -20.43 4.13
N TYR A 76 -0.70 -19.70 5.18
CA TYR A 76 -2.09 -19.33 5.48
C TYR A 76 -2.46 -17.95 4.93
N LEU A 77 -1.52 -17.01 4.93
CA LEU A 77 -1.68 -15.65 4.40
C LEU A 77 -1.04 -15.50 3.01
N GLY A 78 -1.05 -16.57 2.22
CA GLY A 78 -0.48 -16.64 0.89
C GLY A 78 -1.46 -16.22 -0.21
N GLN A 79 -1.26 -16.78 -1.41
CA GLN A 79 -2.02 -16.42 -2.61
C GLN A 79 -3.54 -16.59 -2.45
N ASP A 80 -4.01 -17.68 -1.84
CA ASP A 80 -5.45 -17.93 -1.71
C ASP A 80 -6.14 -16.92 -0.78
N PHE A 81 -5.46 -16.52 0.30
CA PHE A 81 -5.97 -15.46 1.18
C PHE A 81 -5.98 -14.11 0.47
N LEU A 82 -4.92 -13.76 -0.27
CA LEU A 82 -4.85 -12.50 -1.01
C LEU A 82 -5.91 -12.44 -2.12
N ARG A 83 -6.15 -13.54 -2.84
CA ARG A 83 -7.26 -13.65 -3.82
C ARG A 83 -8.60 -13.42 -3.14
N PHE A 84 -8.86 -14.08 -2.00
CA PHE A 84 -10.08 -13.86 -1.22
C PHE A 84 -10.26 -12.37 -0.85
N VAL A 85 -9.21 -11.72 -0.33
CA VAL A 85 -9.27 -10.31 0.05
C VAL A 85 -9.53 -9.42 -1.17
N LEU A 86 -8.80 -9.62 -2.28
CA LEU A 86 -8.97 -8.86 -3.52
C LEU A 86 -10.36 -9.05 -4.13
N ASP A 87 -10.91 -10.27 -4.12
CA ASP A 87 -12.23 -10.56 -4.64
C ASP A 87 -13.33 -9.86 -3.85
N ASN A 88 -13.20 -9.78 -2.52
CA ASN A 88 -14.15 -9.06 -1.68
C ASN A 88 -14.02 -7.52 -1.75
N ILE A 89 -12.90 -7.00 -2.27
CA ILE A 89 -12.77 -5.57 -2.61
C ILE A 89 -13.54 -5.26 -3.89
N GLU A 90 -13.45 -6.12 -4.91
CA GLU A 90 -14.11 -5.92 -6.20
C GLU A 90 -15.60 -6.31 -6.17
N ALA A 91 -15.95 -7.35 -5.41
CA ALA A 91 -17.29 -7.90 -5.30
C ALA A 91 -17.58 -8.27 -3.82
N PRO A 92 -17.87 -7.27 -2.97
CA PRO A 92 -18.18 -7.52 -1.56
C PRO A 92 -19.41 -8.42 -1.40
N PRO A 93 -19.54 -9.14 -0.28
CA PRO A 93 -20.67 -10.02 -0.03
C PRO A 93 -21.96 -9.20 0.08
N ASP A 94 -23.07 -9.76 -0.41
CA ASP A 94 -24.42 -9.16 -0.32
C ASP A 94 -24.90 -8.86 1.11
N THR A 95 -24.27 -9.46 2.11
CA THR A 95 -24.49 -9.19 3.53
C THR A 95 -23.84 -7.89 4.02
N ASP A 96 -22.94 -7.28 3.24
CA ASP A 96 -22.26 -6.02 3.57
C ASP A 96 -23.14 -4.81 3.26
N LEU A 97 -24.19 -4.62 4.06
CA LEU A 97 -25.18 -3.56 3.85
C LEU A 97 -24.64 -2.15 4.04
N ASP A 98 -23.55 -2.00 4.80
CA ASP A 98 -22.92 -0.69 5.07
C ASP A 98 -21.68 -0.43 4.18
N GLU A 99 -21.42 -1.28 3.18
CA GLU A 99 -20.32 -1.15 2.20
C GLU A 99 -18.92 -0.98 2.84
N GLN A 100 -18.70 -1.63 3.99
CA GLN A 100 -17.52 -1.44 4.83
C GLN A 100 -16.39 -2.44 4.53
N ILE A 101 -16.70 -3.60 3.94
CA ILE A 101 -15.70 -4.65 3.66
C ILE A 101 -14.63 -4.18 2.69
N PRO A 102 -14.93 -3.50 1.56
CA PRO A 102 -13.90 -3.07 0.63
C PRO A 102 -12.83 -2.19 1.29
N ASP A 103 -13.22 -1.24 2.14
CA ASP A 103 -12.28 -0.31 2.78
C ASP A 103 -11.43 -1.01 3.85
N LEU A 104 -12.03 -1.92 4.63
CA LEU A 104 -11.30 -2.72 5.62
C LEU A 104 -10.27 -3.64 4.96
N PHE A 105 -10.66 -4.29 3.86
CA PHE A 105 -9.80 -5.20 3.13
C PHE A 105 -8.71 -4.45 2.37
N LEU A 106 -9.00 -3.25 1.88
CA LEU A 106 -8.00 -2.34 1.32
C LEU A 106 -6.92 -2.02 2.35
N ASN A 107 -7.31 -1.61 3.56
CA ASN A 107 -6.36 -1.32 4.64
C ASN A 107 -5.56 -2.56 5.04
N LEU A 108 -6.17 -3.74 5.03
CA LEU A 108 -5.47 -5.00 5.23
C LEU A 108 -4.39 -5.24 4.17
N LEU A 109 -4.69 -5.03 2.88
CA LEU A 109 -3.69 -5.20 1.82
C LEU A 109 -2.57 -4.17 1.90
N ILE A 110 -2.91 -2.90 2.18
CA ILE A 110 -1.91 -1.82 2.29
C ILE A 110 -0.95 -2.10 3.46
N SER A 111 -1.48 -2.50 4.62
CA SER A 111 -0.65 -2.87 5.79
C SER A 111 0.15 -4.14 5.55
N PHE A 112 -0.46 -5.17 4.96
CA PHE A 112 0.24 -6.41 4.61
C PHE A 112 1.43 -6.15 3.70
N ASN A 113 1.28 -5.24 2.72
CA ASN A 113 2.33 -4.88 1.77
C ASN A 113 3.58 -4.29 2.44
N LEU A 114 3.46 -3.63 3.60
CA LEU A 114 4.60 -2.99 4.29
C LEU A 114 5.74 -3.96 4.62
N GLN A 115 5.43 -5.25 4.76
CA GLN A 115 6.36 -6.30 5.22
C GLN A 115 7.46 -6.66 4.20
N PHE A 116 7.33 -6.23 2.95
CA PHE A 116 8.17 -6.71 1.85
C PHE A 116 9.09 -5.62 1.32
N ASP A 117 10.40 -5.73 1.55
CA ASP A 117 11.37 -4.78 0.97
C ASP A 117 11.66 -5.06 -0.51
N GLU A 118 11.62 -6.34 -0.92
CA GLU A 118 11.87 -6.76 -2.29
C GLU A 118 10.56 -6.97 -3.06
N GLU A 119 10.35 -6.22 -4.15
CA GLU A 119 9.12 -6.32 -4.93
C GLU A 119 8.99 -7.68 -5.64
N THR A 120 10.11 -8.35 -5.93
CA THR A 120 10.15 -9.68 -6.57
C THR A 120 9.48 -10.76 -5.73
N LEU A 121 9.63 -10.68 -4.40
CA LEU A 121 9.14 -11.65 -3.43
C LEU A 121 7.76 -11.30 -2.86
N ASN A 122 7.19 -10.17 -3.29
CA ASN A 122 5.92 -9.68 -2.75
C ASN A 122 4.72 -10.50 -3.28
N PRO A 123 4.04 -11.29 -2.43
CA PRO A 123 2.95 -12.15 -2.86
C PRO A 123 1.70 -11.35 -3.27
N LEU A 124 1.53 -10.11 -2.77
CA LEU A 124 0.44 -9.23 -3.21
C LEU A 124 0.60 -8.84 -4.68
N LEU A 125 1.81 -8.53 -5.13
CA LEU A 125 2.04 -8.21 -6.54
C LEU A 125 1.79 -9.43 -7.43
N VAL A 126 2.18 -10.63 -6.99
CA VAL A 126 1.89 -11.88 -7.71
C VAL A 126 0.37 -12.12 -7.79
N ALA A 127 -0.37 -11.91 -6.70
CA ALA A 127 -1.83 -12.06 -6.71
C ALA A 127 -2.52 -11.07 -7.64
N LEU A 128 -1.99 -9.84 -7.73
CA LEU A 128 -2.48 -8.80 -8.65
C LEU A 128 -2.11 -9.08 -10.11
N ASP A 129 -0.95 -9.68 -10.37
CA ASP A 129 -0.50 -10.09 -11.72
C ASP A 129 -1.45 -11.11 -12.36
N GLU A 130 -2.13 -11.94 -11.55
CA GLU A 130 -3.10 -12.93 -12.02
C GLU A 130 -4.45 -12.32 -12.42
N ARG A 131 -4.71 -11.05 -12.09
CA ARG A 131 -6.00 -10.40 -12.33
C ARG A 131 -6.06 -9.73 -13.69
N GLN A 132 -7.22 -9.87 -14.34
CA GLN A 132 -7.52 -9.08 -15.55
C GLN A 132 -7.88 -7.63 -15.22
N SER A 133 -8.48 -7.40 -14.05
CA SER A 133 -8.86 -6.08 -13.55
C SER A 133 -8.87 -6.04 -12.02
N ALA A 134 -8.61 -4.85 -11.49
CA ALA A 134 -8.67 -4.53 -10.06
C ALA A 134 -9.18 -3.09 -9.90
N LYS A 135 -10.40 -2.84 -10.41
CA LYS A 135 -10.92 -1.48 -10.61
C LYS A 135 -11.27 -0.81 -9.28
N ALA A 136 -12.04 -1.49 -8.43
CA ALA A 136 -12.41 -0.95 -7.13
C ALA A 136 -11.16 -0.74 -6.27
N PHE A 137 -10.22 -1.68 -6.32
CA PHE A 137 -8.92 -1.55 -5.66
C PHE A 137 -8.15 -0.32 -6.15
N SER A 138 -7.91 -0.19 -7.45
CA SER A 138 -7.08 0.88 -8.02
C SER A 138 -7.69 2.27 -7.82
N GLU A 139 -8.99 2.43 -8.02
CA GLU A 139 -9.71 3.69 -7.80
C GLU A 139 -9.64 4.12 -6.32
N LYS A 140 -9.87 3.19 -5.38
CA LYS A 140 -9.87 3.50 -3.94
C LYS A 140 -8.47 3.83 -3.42
N ILE A 141 -7.42 3.09 -3.77
CA ILE A 141 -6.05 3.44 -3.32
C ILE A 141 -5.60 4.78 -3.90
N LEU A 142 -6.04 5.14 -5.11
CA LEU A 142 -5.72 6.43 -5.72
C LEU A 142 -6.45 7.57 -5.01
N LEU A 143 -7.71 7.36 -4.63
CA LEU A 143 -8.46 8.31 -3.81
C LEU A 143 -7.79 8.51 -2.45
N LEU A 144 -7.34 7.44 -1.80
CA LEU A 144 -6.63 7.52 -0.52
C LEU A 144 -5.31 8.27 -0.66
N LEU A 145 -4.52 7.99 -1.71
CA LEU A 145 -3.27 8.72 -1.94
C LEU A 145 -3.51 10.22 -2.14
N ASN A 146 -4.60 10.60 -2.81
CA ASN A 146 -4.95 12.00 -3.03
C ASN A 146 -5.33 12.74 -1.74
N ARG A 147 -5.74 12.02 -0.68
CA ARG A 147 -6.05 12.61 0.64
C ARG A 147 -4.80 12.90 1.48
N GLU A 148 -3.63 12.42 1.06
CA GLU A 148 -2.33 12.66 1.71
C GLU A 148 -2.22 12.18 3.18
N GLU A 149 -3.17 11.34 3.61
CA GLU A 149 -3.19 10.69 4.92
C GLU A 149 -2.89 9.20 4.76
N ASP A 150 -2.10 8.66 5.68
CA ASP A 150 -1.78 7.24 5.72
C ASP A 150 -2.82 6.47 6.57
N PRO A 151 -3.69 5.63 5.97
CA PRO A 151 -4.71 4.90 6.71
C PRO A 151 -4.14 3.83 7.63
N ILE A 152 -2.86 3.46 7.47
CA ILE A 152 -2.20 2.39 8.22
C ILE A 152 -1.41 2.93 9.41
N ARG A 153 -1.14 4.25 9.46
CA ARG A 153 -0.53 4.90 10.63
C ARG A 153 -1.58 5.03 11.75
N ILE A 154 -2.02 3.88 12.27
CA ILE A 154 -3.04 3.75 13.34
C ILE A 154 -2.41 4.06 14.71
N PHE A 155 -1.12 3.76 14.88
CA PHE A 155 -0.39 3.94 16.13
C PHE A 155 0.85 4.82 15.93
N ASP A 156 1.19 5.59 16.96
CA ASP A 156 2.38 6.46 17.01
C ASP A 156 3.63 5.72 17.53
N HIS A 157 3.72 4.41 17.25
CA HIS A 157 4.87 3.60 17.65
C HIS A 157 6.12 3.97 16.84
N GLU A 158 7.29 3.83 17.48
CA GLU A 158 8.60 4.14 16.89
C GLU A 158 9.50 2.90 16.76
N PRO A 159 10.28 2.74 15.67
CA PRO A 159 10.39 3.66 14.54
C PRO A 159 9.13 3.63 13.66
N ALA A 160 8.75 4.79 13.15
CA ALA A 160 7.65 4.89 12.20
C ALA A 160 7.92 4.06 10.92
N PRO A 161 6.96 3.23 10.45
CA PRO A 161 7.08 2.56 9.17
C PRO A 161 7.04 3.58 8.01
N PRO A 162 7.49 3.20 6.80
CA PRO A 162 7.34 4.06 5.63
C PRO A 162 5.86 4.33 5.34
N HIS A 163 5.58 5.43 4.65
CA HIS A 163 4.22 5.75 4.23
C HIS A 163 3.66 4.62 3.36
N SER A 164 2.60 3.98 3.85
CA SER A 164 2.12 2.69 3.38
C SER A 164 1.56 2.73 1.96
N LEU A 165 0.76 3.77 1.64
CA LEU A 165 0.26 4.00 0.28
C LEU A 165 1.40 4.32 -0.68
N LEU A 166 2.30 5.25 -0.35
CA LEU A 166 3.46 5.56 -1.21
C LEU A 166 4.31 4.33 -1.50
N LYS A 167 4.54 3.49 -0.47
CA LYS A 167 5.23 2.21 -0.61
C LYS A 167 4.47 1.28 -1.55
N LEU A 168 3.17 1.09 -1.35
CA LEU A 168 2.31 0.28 -2.23
C LEU A 168 2.34 0.77 -3.67
N PHE A 169 2.23 2.07 -3.92
CA PHE A 169 2.29 2.64 -5.27
C PHE A 169 3.66 2.40 -5.91
N LYS A 170 4.77 2.56 -5.18
CA LYS A 170 6.10 2.20 -5.70
C LYS A 170 6.13 0.73 -6.13
N ASP A 171 5.61 -0.17 -5.32
CA ASP A 171 5.59 -1.61 -5.63
C ASP A 171 4.71 -1.92 -6.84
N LEU A 172 3.48 -1.38 -6.90
CA LEU A 172 2.56 -1.59 -8.01
C LEU A 172 3.12 -1.08 -9.34
N PHE A 173 3.85 0.04 -9.31
CA PHE A 173 4.50 0.59 -10.50
C PHE A 173 5.92 0.05 -10.72
N SER A 174 6.38 -0.95 -9.96
CA SER A 174 7.67 -1.61 -10.19
C SER A 174 7.66 -2.57 -11.40
N ARG A 175 6.48 -3.10 -11.75
CA ARG A 175 6.27 -4.03 -12.87
C ARG A 175 5.19 -3.52 -13.81
N ARG A 176 5.32 -3.86 -15.10
CA ARG A 176 4.35 -3.45 -16.12
C ARG A 176 2.98 -4.11 -15.91
N SER A 177 2.95 -5.39 -15.55
CA SER A 177 1.73 -6.16 -15.33
C SER A 177 0.83 -5.55 -14.25
N THR A 178 1.38 -5.24 -13.08
CA THR A 178 0.63 -4.56 -12.00
C THR A 178 0.29 -3.11 -12.34
N SER A 179 1.15 -2.38 -13.05
CA SER A 179 0.85 -1.00 -13.48
C SER A 179 -0.30 -0.91 -14.50
N GLN A 180 -0.53 -1.96 -15.30
CA GLN A 180 -1.61 -2.02 -16.29
C GLN A 180 -3.01 -2.12 -15.66
N LEU A 181 -3.10 -2.40 -14.36
CA LEU A 181 -4.36 -2.35 -13.61
C LEU A 181 -4.89 -0.92 -13.45
N PHE A 182 -4.04 0.09 -13.67
CA PHE A 182 -4.43 1.50 -13.71
C PHE A 182 -4.69 1.91 -15.16
N TYR A 183 -5.88 2.43 -15.44
CA TYR A 183 -6.19 2.97 -16.75
C TYR A 183 -5.41 4.26 -17.01
N THR A 184 -5.38 4.71 -18.27
CA THR A 184 -4.67 5.93 -18.67
C THR A 184 -5.13 7.16 -17.87
N ASN A 185 -6.42 7.25 -17.54
CA ASN A 185 -6.94 8.36 -16.73
C ASN A 185 -6.47 8.27 -15.27
N ASP A 186 -6.46 7.08 -14.68
CA ASP A 186 -5.96 6.86 -13.32
C ASP A 186 -4.46 7.21 -13.23
N SER A 187 -3.70 6.84 -14.26
CA SER A 187 -2.28 7.19 -14.38
C SER A 187 -2.07 8.71 -14.48
N LYS A 188 -2.94 9.44 -15.20
CA LYS A 188 -2.89 10.91 -15.26
C LYS A 188 -3.17 11.54 -13.90
N VAL A 189 -4.21 11.06 -13.20
CA VAL A 189 -4.54 11.51 -11.84
C VAL A 189 -3.38 11.24 -10.88
N LEU A 190 -2.76 10.06 -10.97
CA LEU A 190 -1.57 9.74 -10.18
C LEU A 190 -0.42 10.71 -10.47
N ILE A 191 -0.17 11.04 -11.75
CA ILE A 191 0.84 12.03 -12.13
C ILE A 191 0.52 13.41 -11.56
N ASP A 192 -0.75 13.84 -11.55
CA ASP A 192 -1.15 15.11 -10.95
C ASP A 192 -0.84 15.15 -9.44
N ILE A 193 -1.13 14.05 -8.72
CA ILE A 193 -0.80 13.90 -7.29
C ILE A 193 0.72 13.94 -7.07
N ILE A 194 1.49 13.21 -7.89
CA ILE A 194 2.96 13.17 -7.82
C ILE A 194 3.55 14.57 -8.03
N VAL A 195 3.13 15.28 -9.08
CA VAL A 195 3.64 16.62 -9.40
C VAL A 195 3.31 17.61 -8.30
N ARG A 196 2.08 17.59 -7.77
CA ARG A 196 1.68 18.42 -6.62
C ARG A 196 2.60 18.18 -5.43
N ASN A 197 2.74 16.93 -5.02
CA ASN A 197 3.53 16.59 -3.84
C ASN A 197 5.04 16.90 -4.00
N ILE A 198 5.63 16.67 -5.18
CA ILE A 198 7.03 17.05 -5.43
C ILE A 198 7.22 18.58 -5.37
N ALA A 199 6.23 19.35 -5.82
CA ALA A 199 6.27 20.80 -5.77
C ALA A 199 6.17 21.34 -4.34
N ASP A 200 5.27 20.77 -3.54
CA ASP A 200 4.93 21.27 -2.18
C ASP A 200 5.92 20.80 -1.10
N LEU A 201 6.57 19.64 -1.28
CA LEU A 201 7.47 19.06 -0.28
C LEU A 201 8.86 19.73 -0.27
N SER A 202 9.36 19.94 0.95
CA SER A 202 10.63 20.61 1.22
C SER A 202 11.86 19.69 1.08
N PRO A 203 13.08 20.25 0.90
CA PRO A 203 14.32 19.49 0.94
C PRO A 203 14.49 18.68 2.22
N GLY A 204 14.82 17.39 2.07
CA GLY A 204 15.03 16.47 3.19
C GLY A 204 13.77 15.75 3.68
N ASP A 205 12.57 16.09 3.20
CA ASP A 205 11.38 15.27 3.46
C ASP A 205 11.49 13.94 2.68
N GLN A 206 11.46 12.82 3.41
CA GLN A 206 11.57 11.47 2.84
C GLN A 206 10.48 11.20 1.78
N ARG A 207 9.27 11.75 1.95
CA ARG A 207 8.17 11.57 0.99
C ARG A 207 8.50 12.18 -0.36
N ARG A 208 9.26 13.28 -0.41
CA ARG A 208 9.66 13.91 -1.67
C ARG A 208 10.49 12.95 -2.51
N HIS A 209 11.42 12.26 -1.86
CA HIS A 209 12.22 11.21 -2.49
C HIS A 209 11.34 10.05 -2.98
N ASP A 210 10.38 9.61 -2.17
CA ASP A 210 9.48 8.52 -2.53
C ASP A 210 8.57 8.87 -3.71
N TYR A 211 8.07 10.12 -3.80
CA TYR A 211 7.32 10.59 -4.96
C TYR A 211 8.19 10.72 -6.23
N LEU A 212 9.47 11.09 -6.11
CA LEU A 212 10.41 11.10 -7.23
C LEU A 212 10.65 9.68 -7.76
N GLU A 213 10.85 8.72 -6.87
CA GLU A 213 11.02 7.31 -7.23
C GLU A 213 9.73 6.74 -7.85
N LEU A 214 8.57 7.09 -7.28
CA LEU A 214 7.28 6.72 -7.88
C LEU A 214 7.12 7.33 -9.28
N CYS A 215 7.52 8.59 -9.49
CA CYS A 215 7.53 9.23 -10.80
C CYS A 215 8.39 8.43 -11.79
N ARG A 216 9.62 8.07 -11.41
CA ARG A 216 10.53 7.23 -12.22
C ARG A 216 9.85 5.92 -12.64
N ARG A 217 9.20 5.24 -11.69
CA ARG A 217 8.51 3.96 -11.91
C ARG A 217 7.31 4.11 -12.85
N VAL A 218 6.52 5.17 -12.70
CA VAL A 218 5.42 5.51 -13.62
C VAL A 218 5.95 5.76 -15.03
N LEU A 219 7.02 6.55 -15.20
CA LEU A 219 7.63 6.84 -16.50
C LEU A 219 8.18 5.58 -17.19
N ARG A 220 8.68 4.62 -16.41
CA ARG A 220 9.24 3.34 -16.89
C ARG A 220 8.17 2.36 -17.34
N ASN A 221 7.18 2.12 -16.48
CA ASN A 221 6.33 0.94 -16.56
C ASN A 221 4.94 1.20 -17.15
N THR A 222 4.60 2.46 -17.42
CA THR A 222 3.33 2.84 -18.09
C THR A 222 3.53 3.25 -19.54
N ASN A 223 2.44 3.48 -20.27
CA ASN A 223 2.47 4.04 -21.63
C ASN A 223 2.62 5.58 -21.64
N TYR A 224 3.41 6.14 -20.71
CA TYR A 224 3.56 7.60 -20.55
C TYR A 224 3.95 8.34 -21.83
N HIS A 225 4.76 7.71 -22.70
CA HIS A 225 5.20 8.28 -23.98
C HIS A 225 4.06 8.70 -24.91
N GLU A 226 2.87 8.07 -24.80
CA GLU A 226 1.72 8.34 -25.65
C GLU A 226 1.03 9.66 -25.31
N HIS A 227 0.92 9.99 -24.01
CA HIS A 227 0.15 11.13 -23.55
C HIS A 227 0.99 12.26 -22.95
N ARG A 228 2.20 11.98 -22.44
CA ARG A 228 3.14 12.96 -21.85
C ARG A 228 2.48 13.96 -20.91
N HIS A 229 1.55 13.47 -20.10
CA HIS A 229 0.70 14.30 -19.24
C HIS A 229 1.58 15.01 -18.21
N ARG A 230 1.41 16.34 -18.07
CA ARG A 230 2.19 17.20 -17.15
C ARG A 230 3.70 17.18 -17.38
N SER A 231 4.20 16.83 -18.57
CA SER A 231 5.64 16.75 -18.84
C SER A 231 6.40 18.04 -18.53
N GLU A 232 5.82 19.20 -18.87
CA GLU A 232 6.42 20.50 -18.56
C GLU A 232 6.48 20.77 -17.05
N ASP A 233 5.47 20.37 -16.30
CA ASP A 233 5.42 20.60 -14.86
C ASP A 233 6.36 19.66 -14.10
N ILE A 234 6.50 18.41 -14.56
CA ILE A 234 7.54 17.49 -14.09
C ILE A 234 8.92 18.11 -14.32
N LEU A 235 9.19 18.60 -15.55
CA LEU A 235 10.47 19.24 -15.87
C LEU A 235 10.74 20.46 -14.98
N LYS A 236 9.75 21.35 -14.81
CA LYS A 236 9.85 22.51 -13.90
C LYS A 236 10.21 22.08 -12.47
N CYS A 237 9.53 21.05 -11.94
CA CYS A 237 9.82 20.53 -10.60
C CYS A 237 11.24 19.98 -10.51
N PHE A 238 11.68 19.21 -11.51
CA PHE A 238 13.01 18.61 -11.52
C PHE A 238 14.11 19.67 -11.63
N THR A 239 13.95 20.65 -12.50
CA THR A 239 14.88 21.79 -12.62
C THR A 239 14.95 22.59 -11.33
N ARG A 240 13.81 22.86 -10.68
CA ARG A 240 13.76 23.53 -9.38
C ARG A 240 14.60 22.79 -8.34
N ILE A 241 14.40 21.48 -8.18
CA ILE A 241 15.14 20.64 -7.22
C ILE A 241 16.63 20.57 -7.58
N PHE A 242 16.97 20.54 -8.87
CA PHE A 242 18.35 20.54 -9.32
C PHE A 242 19.10 21.84 -8.97
N CYS A 243 18.40 22.97 -8.94
CA CYS A 243 18.93 24.27 -8.55
C CYS A 243 18.94 24.51 -7.02
N GLU A 244 18.39 23.60 -6.20
CA GLU A 244 18.43 23.75 -4.75
C GLU A 244 19.88 23.66 -4.22
N GLU A 245 20.29 24.64 -3.41
CA GLU A 245 21.64 24.69 -2.83
C GLU A 245 21.76 23.88 -1.53
N SER A 246 20.64 23.41 -0.98
CA SER A 246 20.61 22.67 0.29
C SER A 246 21.32 21.32 0.18
N ALA A 247 22.14 20.98 1.19
CA ALA A 247 22.77 19.67 1.28
C ALA A 247 21.73 18.53 1.40
N LEU A 248 20.54 18.82 1.93
CA LEU A 248 19.43 17.86 2.05
C LEU A 248 18.84 17.46 0.69
N SER A 249 19.02 18.29 -0.35
CA SER A 249 18.54 18.02 -1.71
C SER A 249 19.41 17.04 -2.48
N LYS A 250 20.63 16.75 -2.01
CA LYS A 250 21.61 15.96 -2.78
C LYS A 250 21.12 14.57 -3.15
N ARG A 251 20.37 13.91 -2.26
CA ARG A 251 19.79 12.58 -2.50
C ARG A 251 18.77 12.63 -3.65
N ASP A 252 17.90 13.63 -3.63
CA ASP A 252 16.89 13.83 -4.68
C ASP A 252 17.54 14.23 -6.00
N GLN A 253 18.54 15.11 -5.96
CA GLN A 253 19.30 15.51 -7.15
C GLN A 253 20.04 14.33 -7.80
N TYR A 254 20.56 13.40 -7.00
CA TYR A 254 21.18 12.19 -7.52
C TYR A 254 20.14 11.31 -8.24
N LEU A 255 18.99 11.07 -7.63
CA LEU A 255 17.89 10.33 -8.27
C LEU A 255 17.42 11.02 -9.56
N LEU A 256 17.27 12.34 -9.56
CA LEU A 256 16.90 13.10 -10.76
C LEU A 256 17.91 12.91 -11.91
N LYS A 257 19.21 12.86 -11.62
CA LYS A 257 20.23 12.57 -12.65
C LYS A 257 20.03 11.20 -13.26
N GLU A 258 19.69 10.19 -12.46
CA GLU A 258 19.36 8.85 -12.97
C GLU A 258 18.10 8.87 -13.84
N ILE A 259 17.05 9.60 -13.43
CA ILE A 259 15.81 9.75 -14.20
C ILE A 259 16.08 10.43 -15.56
N PHE A 260 16.87 11.51 -15.58
CA PHE A 260 17.24 12.20 -16.82
C PHE A 260 18.09 11.32 -17.75
N ALA A 261 19.00 10.53 -17.19
CA ALA A 261 19.83 9.60 -17.97
C ALA A 261 19.01 8.45 -18.55
N GLU A 262 18.00 7.98 -17.82
CA GLU A 262 17.14 6.88 -18.22
C GLU A 262 16.09 7.29 -19.26
N PHE A 263 15.55 8.50 -19.16
CA PHE A 263 14.46 8.99 -20.01
C PHE A 263 14.77 10.30 -20.75
N PRO A 264 15.89 10.41 -21.48
CA PRO A 264 16.26 11.65 -22.17
C PRO A 264 15.19 12.12 -23.18
N GLN A 265 14.36 11.21 -23.70
CA GLN A 265 13.29 11.51 -24.65
C GLN A 265 12.13 12.35 -24.08
N TYR A 266 11.97 12.41 -22.75
CA TYR A 266 10.86 13.12 -22.11
C TYR A 266 11.24 14.55 -21.65
N PHE A 267 12.52 14.89 -21.66
CA PHE A 267 13.05 16.12 -21.06
C PHE A 267 13.92 16.95 -22.04
N LYS A 268 13.57 16.92 -23.33
CA LYS A 268 14.19 17.75 -24.37
C LYS A 268 13.44 19.07 -24.55
#